data_AF-A0A1V2QNB5-F1
#
_entry.id   AF-A0A1V2QNB5-F1
#
_cell.length_a   1.000
_cell.length_b   1.000
_cell.length_c   1.000
_cell.angle_alpha   90.00
_cell.angle_beta   90.00
_cell.angle_gamma   90.00
#
_symmetry.space_group_name_H-M   'P 1'
#
loop_
_entity.id
_entity.type
_entity.pdbx_description
1 polymer ?
#
loop_
_entity_poly.entity_id
_entity_poly.type
_entity_poly.pdbx_seq_one_letter_code
_entity_poly.pdbx_strand_id
1 'polypeptide(L)'
;MNASASHIAELHAQVTAHAEPPVVVVDRPFAILAVLIGSVAGFVFRGPASMLCHLSIVLREHGVPAVSVPDFEVEQGRVLNLLGNGEVRVEVPRA
;
A
#
# COMPACT_ATOMS: atom_id res chain seq x y z
N MET A 1 -3.52 11.31 -25.32
CA MET A 1 -4.18 10.86 -24.07
C MET A 1 -3.17 9.98 -23.34
N ASN A 2 -2.73 10.40 -22.15
CA ASN A 2 -1.51 9.92 -21.48
C ASN A 2 -1.67 8.51 -20.87
N ALA A 3 -0.76 7.59 -21.22
CA ALA A 3 -0.72 6.22 -20.70
C ALA A 3 -0.76 6.13 -19.15
N SER A 4 -0.17 7.11 -18.46
CA SER A 4 -0.14 7.16 -16.98
C SER A 4 -1.52 7.33 -16.34
N ALA A 5 -2.45 8.02 -17.00
CA ALA A 5 -3.81 8.21 -16.47
C ALA A 5 -4.65 6.92 -16.58
N SER A 6 -4.47 6.16 -17.66
CA SER A 6 -5.11 4.84 -17.84
C SER A 6 -4.64 3.86 -16.76
N HIS A 7 -3.33 3.83 -16.52
CA HIS A 7 -2.74 2.88 -15.58
C HIS A 7 -3.22 3.09 -14.13
N ILE A 8 -3.40 4.34 -13.71
CA ILE A 8 -3.93 4.65 -12.38
C ILE A 8 -5.41 4.33 -12.26
N ALA A 9 -6.21 4.58 -13.30
CA ALA A 9 -7.61 4.20 -13.31
C ALA A 9 -7.79 2.68 -13.22
N GLU A 10 -6.96 1.92 -13.93
CA GLU A 10 -6.91 0.46 -13.86
C GLU A 10 -6.53 -0.03 -12.47
N LEU A 11 -5.49 0.55 -11.85
CA LEU A 11 -5.07 0.21 -10.49
C LEU A 11 -6.19 0.50 -9.47
N HIS A 12 -6.82 1.67 -9.57
CA HIS A 12 -7.94 2.01 -8.69
C HIS A 12 -9.10 1.02 -8.86
N ALA A 13 -9.45 0.67 -10.11
CA ALA A 13 -10.49 -0.32 -10.38
C ALA A 13 -10.17 -1.69 -9.76
N GLN A 14 -8.93 -2.16 -9.88
CA GLN A 14 -8.47 -3.41 -9.25
C GLN A 14 -8.60 -3.35 -7.72
N VAL A 15 -8.13 -2.27 -7.10
CA VAL A 15 -8.23 -2.07 -5.64
C VAL A 15 -9.68 -2.11 -5.18
N THR A 16 -10.57 -1.38 -5.87
CA THR A 16 -12.00 -1.32 -5.50
C THR A 16 -12.80 -2.58 -5.84
N ALA A 17 -12.24 -3.51 -6.62
CA ALA A 17 -12.90 -4.77 -6.94
C ALA A 17 -12.78 -5.79 -5.79
N HIS A 18 -11.87 -5.58 -4.83
CA HIS A 18 -11.77 -6.42 -3.65
C HIS A 18 -12.93 -6.14 -2.68
N ALA A 19 -13.44 -7.20 -2.05
CA ALA A 19 -14.54 -7.10 -1.09
C ALA A 19 -14.19 -6.31 0.17
N GLU A 20 -12.91 -6.33 0.55
CA GLU A 20 -12.35 -5.57 1.66
C GLU A 20 -11.17 -4.72 1.15
N PRO A 21 -10.91 -3.54 1.74
CA PRO A 21 -9.78 -2.70 1.35
C PRO A 21 -8.45 -3.46 1.45
N PRO A 22 -7.70 -3.63 0.35
CA PRO A 22 -6.47 -4.41 0.38
C PRO A 22 -5.31 -3.62 0.98
N VAL A 23 -4.28 -4.34 1.43
CA VAL A 23 -2.93 -3.77 1.62
C VAL A 23 -2.20 -3.81 0.27
N VAL A 24 -1.67 -2.66 -0.16
CA VAL A 24 -0.99 -2.55 -1.46
C VAL A 24 0.53 -2.60 -1.27
N VAL A 25 1.18 -3.55 -1.94
CA VAL A 25 2.65 -3.68 -1.95
C VAL A 25 3.20 -3.03 -3.22
N VAL A 26 4.11 -2.08 -3.09
CA VAL A 26 4.71 -1.32 -4.20
C VAL A 26 6.19 -1.06 -3.97
N ASP A 27 6.92 -0.71 -5.02
CA ASP A 27 8.35 -0.43 -4.89
C ASP A 27 8.66 0.90 -4.21
N ARG A 28 7.93 1.97 -4.56
CA ARG A 28 8.28 3.33 -4.12
C ARG A 28 7.06 4.16 -3.75
N PRO A 29 7.22 5.10 -2.80
CA PRO A 29 6.14 5.98 -2.35
C PRO A 29 5.88 7.13 -3.34
N PHE A 30 5.36 6.82 -4.53
CA PHE A 30 5.00 7.85 -5.51
C PHE A 30 3.73 8.60 -5.10
N ALA A 31 3.76 9.93 -5.21
CA ALA A 31 2.64 10.80 -4.80
C ALA A 31 1.30 10.43 -5.45
N ILE A 32 1.33 9.90 -6.68
CA ILE A 32 0.12 9.46 -7.40
C ILE A 32 -0.65 8.36 -6.66
N LEU A 33 0.00 7.58 -5.80
CA LEU A 33 -0.66 6.55 -4.99
C LEU A 33 -1.62 7.12 -3.96
N ALA A 34 -1.55 8.43 -3.66
CA ALA A 34 -2.50 9.11 -2.78
C ALA A 34 -3.96 9.01 -3.28
N VAL A 35 -4.18 8.79 -4.59
CA VAL A 35 -5.53 8.56 -5.15
C VAL A 35 -6.21 7.29 -4.63
N LEU A 36 -5.45 6.37 -4.02
CA LEU A 36 -5.98 5.13 -3.46
C LEU A 36 -6.41 5.29 -1.99
N ILE A 37 -6.15 6.44 -1.37
CA ILE A 37 -6.55 6.71 0.01
C ILE A 37 -8.07 6.63 0.13
N GLY A 38 -8.55 5.91 1.17
CA GLY A 38 -9.96 5.59 1.36
C GLY A 38 -10.41 4.27 0.71
N SER A 39 -9.61 3.72 -0.21
CA SER A 39 -9.89 2.44 -0.88
C SER A 39 -8.92 1.31 -0.47
N VAL A 40 -7.92 1.60 0.37
CA VAL A 40 -6.90 0.64 0.82
C VAL A 40 -6.82 0.57 2.33
N ALA A 41 -6.43 -0.58 2.86
CA ALA A 41 -6.15 -0.77 4.29
C ALA A 41 -4.74 -0.31 4.69
N GLY A 42 -3.81 -0.17 3.73
CA GLY A 42 -2.46 0.29 3.99
C GLY A 42 -1.48 0.03 2.85
N PHE A 43 -0.22 0.38 3.06
CA PHE A 43 0.86 0.23 2.08
C PHE A 43 2.10 -0.48 2.65
N VAL A 44 2.75 -1.29 1.83
CA VAL A 44 4.12 -1.77 2.06
C VAL A 44 5.01 -1.30 0.90
N PHE A 45 6.11 -0.62 1.23
CA PHE A 45 7.10 -0.14 0.26
C PHE A 45 8.35 -1.03 0.27
N ARG A 46 8.63 -1.70 -0.86
CA ARG A 46 9.82 -2.57 -1.04
C ARG A 46 11.12 -1.81 -1.24
N GLY A 47 11.04 -0.56 -1.69
CA GLY A 47 12.18 0.33 -1.87
C GLY A 47 12.24 1.40 -0.78
N PRO A 48 13.26 2.28 -0.84
CA PRO A 48 13.45 3.33 0.14
C PRO A 48 12.24 4.28 0.21
N ALA A 49 11.72 4.47 1.42
CA ALA A 49 10.76 5.52 1.74
C ALA A 49 11.31 6.38 2.89
N SER A 50 11.05 7.69 2.84
CA SER A 50 11.43 8.62 3.91
C SER A 50 10.20 9.01 4.71
N MET A 51 10.35 9.08 6.03
CA MET A 51 9.30 9.55 6.94
C MET A 51 8.80 10.97 6.63
N LEU A 52 9.57 11.77 5.89
CA LEU A 52 9.22 13.15 5.53
C LEU A 52 8.93 13.33 4.03
N CYS A 53 8.82 12.25 3.24
CA CYS A 53 8.37 12.40 1.87
C CYS A 53 6.88 12.79 1.81
N HIS A 54 6.47 13.42 0.72
CA HIS A 54 5.11 13.93 0.56
C HIS A 54 4.05 12.85 0.82
N LEU A 55 4.18 11.68 0.19
CA LEU A 55 3.20 10.60 0.38
C LEU A 55 3.15 10.13 1.85
N SER A 56 4.29 9.96 2.53
CA SER A 56 4.30 9.54 3.94
C SER A 56 3.67 10.55 4.89
N ILE A 57 3.68 11.85 4.55
CA ILE A 57 2.93 12.86 5.31
C ILE A 57 1.43 12.67 5.07
N VAL A 58 1.00 12.65 3.81
CA VAL A 58 -0.42 12.51 3.43
C VAL A 58 -1.03 11.22 4.02
N LEU A 59 -0.33 10.09 3.98
CA LEU A 59 -0.82 8.83 4.55
C LEU A 59 -1.09 8.94 6.06
N ARG A 60 -0.23 9.64 6.81
CA ARG A 60 -0.42 9.86 8.25
C ARG A 60 -1.58 10.80 8.55
N GLU A 61 -1.75 11.87 7.77
CA GLU A 61 -2.88 12.80 7.92
C GLU A 61 -4.23 12.10 7.69
N HIS A 62 -4.26 11.09 6.82
CA HIS A 62 -5.43 10.26 6.54
C HIS A 62 -5.52 8.98 7.39
N GLY A 63 -4.59 8.76 8.33
CA GLY A 63 -4.59 7.57 9.20
C GLY A 63 -4.37 6.24 8.46
N VAL A 64 -3.75 6.26 7.27
CA VAL A 64 -3.47 5.06 6.48
C VAL A 64 -2.14 4.44 6.93
N PRO A 65 -2.13 3.20 7.45
CA PRO A 65 -0.91 2.50 7.84
C PRO A 65 0.04 2.31 6.66
N ALA A 66 1.33 2.58 6.87
CA ALA A 66 2.34 2.34 5.85
C ALA A 66 3.70 2.04 6.47
N VAL A 67 4.47 1.22 5.77
CA VAL A 67 5.77 0.71 6.24
C VAL A 67 6.71 0.46 5.06
N SER A 68 7.99 0.70 5.28
CA SER A 68 9.04 0.38 4.31
C SER A 68 9.77 -0.86 4.79
N VAL A 69 9.72 -1.92 3.99
CA VAL A 69 10.37 -3.20 4.27
C VAL A 69 11.16 -3.57 3.01
N PRO A 70 12.46 -3.29 2.97
CA PRO A 70 13.31 -3.64 1.85
C PRO A 70 13.20 -5.13 1.47
N ASP A 71 13.16 -5.41 0.18
CA ASP A 71 13.10 -6.77 -0.38
C ASP A 71 11.93 -7.62 0.16
N PHE A 72 10.82 -6.98 0.55
CA PHE A 72 9.63 -7.67 1.03
C PHE A 72 8.91 -8.37 -0.12
N GLU A 73 8.85 -9.70 -0.02
CA GLU A 73 8.17 -10.57 -0.98
C GLU A 73 6.98 -11.27 -0.32
N VAL A 74 5.82 -11.20 -0.97
CA VAL A 74 4.61 -11.87 -0.52
C VAL A 74 3.74 -12.23 -1.72
N GLU A 75 3.10 -13.39 -1.65
CA GLU A 75 2.11 -13.80 -2.64
C GLU A 75 0.82 -12.97 -2.52
N GLN A 76 0.15 -12.72 -3.64
CA GLN A 76 -1.15 -12.05 -3.62
C GLN A 76 -2.19 -12.88 -2.87
N GLY A 77 -3.11 -12.18 -2.16
CA GLY A 77 -4.18 -12.81 -1.39
C GLY A 77 -3.77 -13.24 0.03
N ARG A 78 -2.52 -12.98 0.45
CA ARG A 78 -2.11 -13.18 1.85
C ARG A 78 -2.60 -12.05 2.74
N VAL A 79 -2.98 -12.40 3.97
CA VAL A 79 -3.38 -11.42 4.99
C VAL A 79 -2.13 -10.83 5.64
N LEU A 80 -2.07 -9.50 5.72
CA LEU A 80 -0.96 -8.75 6.28
C LEU A 80 -1.43 -7.95 7.50
N ASN A 81 -0.65 -8.02 8.57
CA ASN A 81 -0.83 -7.20 9.77
C ASN A 81 0.28 -6.14 9.82
N LEU A 82 -0.10 -4.87 9.67
CA LEU A 82 0.79 -3.72 9.76
C LEU A 82 0.72 -3.18 11.20
N LEU A 83 1.82 -3.29 11.92
CA LEU A 83 1.88 -2.98 13.35
C LEU A 83 2.37 -1.55 13.59
N GLY A 84 1.91 -0.93 14.66
CA GLY A 84 2.27 0.46 15.03
C GLY A 84 3.75 0.67 15.39
N ASN A 85 4.53 -0.41 15.53
CA ASN A 85 5.98 -0.38 15.71
C ASN A 85 6.76 -0.44 14.39
N GLY A 86 6.08 -0.44 13.24
CA GLY A 86 6.70 -0.53 11.92
C GLY A 86 7.03 -1.96 11.46
N GLU A 87 6.49 -2.99 12.13
CA GLU A 87 6.60 -4.38 11.66
C GLU A 87 5.45 -4.76 10.70
N VAL A 88 5.75 -5.62 9.73
CA VAL A 88 4.76 -6.33 8.92
C VAL A 88 4.78 -7.80 9.29
N ARG A 89 3.61 -8.39 9.53
CA ARG A 89 3.46 -9.84 9.72
C ARG A 89 2.52 -10.42 8.69
N VAL A 90 2.96 -11.48 8.03
CA VAL A 90 2.11 -12.29 7.16
C VAL A 90 1.35 -13.27 8.05
N GLU A 91 0.03 -13.26 7.99
CA GLU A 91 -0.76 -14.25 8.70
C GLU A 91 -0.57 -15.63 8.06
N VAL A 92 -0.32 -16.62 8.93
CA VAL A 92 -0.30 -18.02 8.54
C VAL A 92 -1.69 -18.56 8.82
N PRO A 93 -2.40 -19.14 7.82
CA PRO A 93 -3.70 -19.75 8.06
C PRO A 93 -3.59 -20.75 9.20
N ARG A 94 -4.42 -20.60 10.24
CA ARG A 94 -4.55 -21.65 11.25
C ARG A 94 -5.23 -22.85 10.58
N ALA A 95 -4.51 -23.96 10.52
CA ALA A 95 -5.04 -25.26 10.09
C ALA A 95 -6.14 -25.75 11.03
#